data_AF-A0AAV6UMZ8-F1
#
_entry.id   AF-A0AAV6UMZ8-F1
#
_cell.length_a   1.000
_cell.length_b   1.000
_cell.length_c   1.000
_cell.angle_alpha   90.00
_cell.angle_beta   90.00
_cell.angle_gamma   90.00
#
_symmetry.space_group_name_H-M   'P 1'
#
loop_
_entity.id
_entity.type
_entity.pdbx_description
1 polymer ?
#
loop_
_entity_poly.entity_id
_entity_poly.type
_entity_poly.pdbx_seq_one_letter_code
_entity_poly.pdbx_strand_id
1 'polypeptide(L)'
;MAAVQQAVVQTNDVEKAKYKYSKVSLSLENCILPPDKLSPSPSQVDGLDPEAELELRILGCELIQISGILLRLPQVAMATGQVLFQRFFYSKSFVRHAMEVVAMACITLASKIEEAPRRIRDVVNVFHHIKQVKSGKTIQPLILDQNYINQKNQVIKAERRVLKELGFCVHVKHPHKERWKKTTRLFECSALTLCKEI
;
A
#
# COMPACT_ATOMS: atom_id res chain seq x y z
N MET A 1 40.95 29.38 -8.20
CA MET A 1 39.79 29.88 -8.99
C MET A 1 39.65 28.94 -10.18
N ALA A 2 38.76 27.94 -10.06
CA ALA A 2 37.45 27.87 -10.74
C ALA A 2 37.62 27.69 -12.27
N ALA A 3 37.09 26.68 -12.97
CA ALA A 3 36.04 25.73 -12.66
C ALA A 3 36.19 24.46 -13.53
N VAL A 4 35.66 23.39 -12.97
CA VAL A 4 35.39 22.06 -13.53
C VAL A 4 34.19 22.15 -14.48
N GLN A 5 34.19 21.47 -15.63
CA GLN A 5 33.09 20.57 -16.00
C GLN A 5 33.47 19.69 -17.22
N GLN A 6 33.48 18.39 -16.96
CA GLN A 6 33.65 17.30 -17.92
C GLN A 6 32.35 17.05 -18.71
N ALA A 7 32.54 16.50 -19.90
CA ALA A 7 31.52 15.93 -20.78
C ALA A 7 30.63 14.92 -20.05
N VAL A 8 29.31 15.14 -20.08
CA VAL A 8 28.31 14.17 -19.64
C VAL A 8 27.61 13.60 -20.86
N VAL A 9 27.62 12.27 -20.90
CA VAL A 9 27.20 11.34 -21.93
C VAL A 9 25.72 11.49 -22.28
N GLN A 10 25.44 11.50 -23.58
CA GLN A 10 24.11 11.40 -24.19
C GLN A 10 23.45 10.06 -23.79
N THR A 11 22.26 10.10 -23.21
CA THR A 11 21.35 8.95 -23.20
C THR A 11 19.98 9.39 -23.67
N ASN A 12 19.58 8.82 -24.81
CA ASN A 12 18.39 9.12 -25.59
C ASN A 12 17.09 8.98 -24.78
N ASP A 13 16.36 10.08 -24.64
CA ASP A 13 14.98 10.12 -24.17
C ASP A 13 14.05 9.55 -25.25
N VAL A 14 13.59 8.32 -25.05
CA VAL A 14 12.56 7.72 -25.90
C VAL A 14 11.20 8.28 -25.48
N GLU A 15 10.72 9.30 -26.22
CA GLU A 15 9.33 9.75 -26.22
C GLU A 15 8.39 8.53 -26.34
N LYS A 16 7.57 8.27 -25.32
CA LYS A 16 6.48 7.30 -25.40
C LYS A 16 5.13 7.98 -25.28
N ALA A 17 4.32 7.73 -26.30
CA ALA A 17 3.08 8.40 -26.65
C ALA A 17 2.06 8.52 -25.51
N LYS A 18 1.54 9.74 -25.34
CA LYS A 18 0.46 10.09 -24.44
C LYS A 18 -0.88 9.79 -25.11
N TYR A 19 -1.45 8.60 -24.86
CA TYR A 19 -2.75 8.23 -25.44
C TYR A 19 -3.88 8.98 -24.74
N LYS A 20 -4.52 9.91 -25.47
CA LYS A 20 -5.61 10.77 -24.98
C LYS A 20 -6.96 10.13 -25.33
N TYR A 21 -7.46 9.25 -24.47
CA TYR A 21 -8.86 8.83 -24.54
C TYR A 21 -9.73 9.82 -23.73
N SER A 22 -10.76 10.36 -24.38
CA SER A 22 -11.91 11.08 -23.79
C SER A 22 -11.71 11.63 -22.36
N LYS A 23 -10.93 12.72 -22.25
CA LYS A 23 -10.82 13.54 -21.03
C LYS A 23 -10.22 12.82 -19.79
N VAL A 24 -9.60 11.65 -19.96
CA VAL A 24 -8.86 10.96 -18.88
C VAL A 24 -7.45 10.62 -19.37
N SER A 25 -6.44 11.28 -18.79
CA SER A 25 -5.03 10.97 -19.04
C SER A 25 -4.62 9.81 -18.13
N LEU A 26 -4.67 8.57 -18.64
CA LEU A 26 -4.15 7.39 -17.95
C LEU A 26 -2.64 7.30 -18.16
N SER A 27 -1.88 8.17 -17.50
CA SER A 27 -0.43 8.03 -17.45
C SER A 27 -0.08 6.85 -16.54
N LEU A 28 0.54 5.81 -17.12
CA LEU A 28 1.17 4.68 -16.41
C LEU A 28 2.41 5.08 -15.58
N GLU A 29 2.69 6.38 -15.52
CA GLU A 29 3.74 6.96 -14.70
C GLU A 29 3.34 6.86 -13.23
N ASN A 30 4.33 6.59 -12.39
CA ASN A 30 4.15 6.62 -10.94
C ASN A 30 3.49 7.95 -10.59
N CYS A 31 2.24 7.93 -10.11
CA CYS A 31 1.55 9.10 -9.58
C CYS A 31 2.31 9.63 -8.36
N ILE A 32 3.42 10.31 -8.60
CA ILE A 32 4.07 11.19 -7.64
C ILE A 32 3.15 12.38 -7.59
N LEU A 33 2.40 12.49 -6.50
CA LEU A 33 1.58 13.67 -6.25
C LEU A 33 2.51 14.89 -6.30
N PRO A 34 2.13 15.97 -7.00
CA PRO A 34 2.93 17.18 -7.01
C PRO A 34 3.14 17.67 -5.57
N PRO A 35 4.35 18.17 -5.23
CA PRO A 35 4.72 18.58 -3.87
C PRO A 35 3.74 19.59 -3.26
N ASP A 36 3.14 20.42 -4.12
CA ASP A 36 2.17 21.46 -3.74
C ASP A 36 0.83 20.91 -3.22
N LYS A 37 0.56 19.62 -3.41
CA LYS A 37 -0.62 18.91 -2.86
C LYS A 37 -0.31 18.07 -1.63
N LEU A 38 0.94 18.04 -1.15
CA LEU A 38 1.28 17.35 0.10
C LEU A 38 0.85 18.15 1.35
N SER A 39 0.64 19.46 1.22
CA SER A 39 0.22 20.33 2.32
C SER A 39 -0.82 21.35 1.84
N PRO A 40 -2.02 21.43 2.45
CA PRO A 40 -2.48 20.67 3.61
C PRO A 40 -2.97 19.25 3.22
N SER A 41 -2.62 18.26 4.04
CA SER A 41 -3.17 16.90 3.86
C SER A 41 -4.68 16.92 4.12
N PRO A 42 -5.47 16.05 3.46
CA PRO A 42 -6.91 15.95 3.74
C PRO A 42 -7.22 15.64 5.21
N SER A 43 -6.32 14.97 5.93
CA SER A 43 -6.46 14.68 7.35
C SER A 43 -6.23 15.91 8.22
N GLN A 44 -5.27 16.77 7.86
CA GLN A 44 -5.05 18.06 8.51
C GLN A 44 -6.23 19.01 8.35
N VAL A 45 -6.88 19.00 7.17
CA VAL A 45 -8.12 19.77 6.94
C VAL A 45 -9.27 19.28 7.82
N ASP A 46 -9.33 17.98 8.09
CA ASP A 46 -10.30 17.38 9.01
C ASP A 46 -9.89 17.53 10.50
N GLY A 47 -8.81 18.26 10.80
CA GLY A 47 -8.38 18.58 12.17
C GLY A 47 -7.51 17.53 12.87
N LEU A 48 -6.91 16.61 12.12
CA LEU A 48 -6.00 15.61 12.67
C LEU A 48 -4.59 16.19 12.83
N ASP A 49 -3.96 15.91 13.97
CA ASP A 49 -2.60 16.35 14.27
C ASP A 49 -1.59 15.69 13.30
N PRO A 50 -0.61 16.43 12.74
CA PRO A 50 0.36 15.89 11.79
C PRO A 50 1.20 14.73 12.34
N GLU A 51 1.48 14.69 13.65
CA GLU A 51 2.23 13.59 14.28
C GLU A 51 1.36 12.34 14.34
N ALA A 52 0.11 12.48 14.77
CA ALA A 52 -0.87 11.39 14.74
C ALA A 52 -1.12 10.86 13.32
N GLU A 53 -1.10 11.72 12.29
CA GLU A 53 -1.22 11.29 10.90
C GLU A 53 -0.04 10.40 10.48
N LEU A 54 1.18 10.81 10.85
CA LEU A 54 2.40 10.06 10.55
C LEU A 54 2.39 8.69 11.22
N GLU A 55 1.99 8.62 12.50
CA GLU A 55 1.86 7.36 13.23
C GLU A 55 0.85 6.42 12.56
N LEU A 56 -0.32 6.91 12.16
CA LEU A 56 -1.34 6.11 11.46
C LEU A 56 -0.82 5.58 10.12
N ARG A 57 -0.03 6.38 9.39
CA ARG A 57 0.61 5.96 8.13
C ARG A 57 1.62 4.85 8.36
N ILE A 58 2.47 4.98 9.38
CA ILE A 58 3.47 3.97 9.76
C ILE A 58 2.78 2.68 10.18
N LEU A 59 1.83 2.78 11.12
CA LEU A 59 1.06 1.65 11.63
C LEU A 59 0.30 0.92 10.50
N GLY A 60 -0.24 1.65 9.53
CA GLY A 60 -0.91 1.06 8.38
C GLY A 60 0.04 0.23 7.50
N CYS A 61 1.23 0.76 7.24
CA CYS A 61 2.28 0.05 6.50
C CYS A 61 2.78 -1.20 7.24
N GLU A 62 2.94 -1.11 8.57
CA GLU A 62 3.31 -2.24 9.42
C GLU A 62 2.25 -3.35 9.40
N LEU A 63 0.96 -2.99 9.54
CA LEU A 63 -0.13 -3.96 9.46
C LEU A 63 -0.16 -4.68 8.11
N ILE A 64 0.13 -3.97 7.02
CA ILE A 64 0.21 -4.56 5.68
C ILE A 64 1.38 -5.55 5.59
N GLN A 65 2.53 -5.19 6.15
CA GLN A 65 3.71 -6.04 6.16
C GLN A 65 3.48 -7.32 6.97
N ILE A 66 3.04 -7.18 8.23
CA ILE A 66 2.79 -8.31 9.14
C ILE A 66 1.74 -9.24 8.54
N SER A 67 0.63 -8.68 8.04
CA SER A 67 -0.44 -9.47 7.44
C SER A 67 0.02 -10.17 6.17
N GLY A 68 0.85 -9.53 5.34
CA GLY A 68 1.40 -10.14 4.14
C GLY A 68 2.35 -11.29 4.42
N ILE A 69 3.15 -11.20 5.50
CA ILE A 69 4.00 -12.30 5.97
C ILE A 69 3.14 -13.47 6.44
N LEU A 70 2.11 -13.22 7.25
CA LEU A 70 1.19 -14.25 7.75
C LEU A 70 0.40 -14.93 6.61
N LEU A 71 0.02 -14.18 5.57
CA LEU A 71 -0.65 -14.69 4.37
C LEU A 71 0.29 -15.34 3.35
N ARG A 72 1.60 -15.35 3.62
CA ARG A 72 2.67 -15.82 2.73
C ARG A 72 2.57 -15.18 1.34
N LEU A 73 2.40 -13.86 1.29
CA LEU A 73 2.40 -13.09 0.05
C LEU A 73 3.84 -12.78 -0.39
N PRO A 74 4.10 -12.66 -1.70
CA PRO A 74 5.41 -12.23 -2.16
C PRO A 74 5.71 -10.80 -1.70
N GLN A 75 6.98 -10.50 -1.45
CA GLN A 75 7.44 -9.17 -1.01
C GLN A 75 6.99 -8.06 -1.96
N VAL A 76 6.93 -8.36 -3.27
CA VAL A 76 6.43 -7.43 -4.30
C VAL A 76 4.97 -7.05 -4.05
N ALA A 77 4.11 -8.00 -3.64
CA ALA A 77 2.71 -7.70 -3.31
C ALA A 77 2.58 -6.87 -2.04
N MET A 78 3.42 -7.10 -1.04
CA MET A 78 3.43 -6.28 0.18
C MET A 78 3.84 -4.84 -0.12
N ALA A 79 4.89 -4.66 -0.92
CA ALA A 79 5.32 -3.35 -1.39
C ALA A 79 4.22 -2.65 -2.22
N THR A 80 3.56 -3.38 -3.14
CA THR A 80 2.41 -2.85 -3.90
C THR A 80 1.30 -2.39 -2.94
N GLY A 81 0.95 -3.20 -1.94
CA GLY A 81 -0.06 -2.87 -0.95
C GLY A 81 0.25 -1.59 -0.16
N GLN A 82 1.50 -1.42 0.29
CA GLN A 82 1.94 -0.22 1.01
C GLN A 82 1.86 1.04 0.14
N VAL A 83 2.28 0.95 -1.13
CA VAL A 83 2.17 2.07 -2.07
C VAL A 83 0.71 2.45 -2.32
N LEU A 84 -0.18 1.48 -2.51
CA LEU A 84 -1.61 1.73 -2.70
C LEU A 84 -2.24 2.40 -1.46
N PHE A 85 -1.87 1.94 -0.26
CA PHE A 85 -2.34 2.50 1.00
C PHE A 85 -1.92 3.96 1.15
N GLN A 86 -0.64 4.26 0.94
CA GLN A 86 -0.13 5.62 1.03
C GLN A 86 -0.81 6.54 0.01
N ARG A 87 -0.89 6.11 -1.26
CA ARG A 87 -1.56 6.89 -2.32
C ARG A 87 -3.02 7.20 -1.98
N PHE A 88 -3.74 6.27 -1.35
CA PHE A 88 -5.11 6.49 -0.92
C PHE A 88 -5.22 7.59 0.14
N PHE A 89 -4.40 7.52 1.19
CA PHE A 89 -4.44 8.49 2.31
C PHE A 89 -3.81 9.85 2.00
N TYR A 90 -3.05 9.97 0.91
CA TYR A 90 -2.72 11.29 0.38
C TYR A 90 -3.94 12.01 -0.23
N SER A 91 -4.94 11.25 -0.72
CA SER A 91 -6.14 11.82 -1.35
C SER A 91 -7.34 11.85 -0.41
N LYS A 92 -7.31 11.08 0.69
CA LYS A 92 -8.41 10.90 1.65
C LYS A 92 -7.92 11.01 3.08
N SER A 93 -8.80 11.49 3.94
CA SER A 93 -8.56 11.63 5.37
C SER A 93 -8.68 10.31 6.12
N PHE A 94 -7.82 10.12 7.12
CA PHE A 94 -7.88 9.04 8.12
C PHE A 94 -9.11 9.12 9.03
N VAL A 95 -9.67 10.31 9.25
CA VAL A 95 -10.85 10.51 10.10
C VAL A 95 -12.10 9.84 9.48
N ARG A 96 -12.22 9.91 8.15
CA ARG A 96 -13.40 9.41 7.42
C ARG A 96 -13.30 7.94 7.02
N HIS A 97 -12.10 7.37 7.05
CA HIS A 97 -11.82 6.02 6.58
C HIS A 97 -10.97 5.27 7.59
N ALA A 98 -11.54 4.22 8.19
CA ALA A 98 -10.83 3.36 9.13
C ALA A 98 -9.61 2.71 8.46
N MET A 99 -8.42 2.99 9.01
CA MET A 99 -7.16 2.49 8.47
C MET A 99 -7.11 0.96 8.35
N GLU A 100 -7.67 0.22 9.32
CA GLU A 100 -7.67 -1.25 9.35
C GLU A 100 -8.44 -1.81 8.14
N VAL A 101 -9.58 -1.21 7.81
CA VAL A 101 -10.44 -1.63 6.70
C VAL A 101 -9.77 -1.34 5.36
N VAL A 102 -9.13 -0.17 5.23
CA VAL A 102 -8.39 0.19 4.02
C VAL A 102 -7.15 -0.69 3.85
N ALA A 103 -6.42 -1.00 4.92
CA ALA A 103 -5.26 -1.90 4.86
C ALA A 103 -5.64 -3.32 4.38
N MET A 104 -6.73 -3.90 4.92
CA MET A 104 -7.27 -5.18 4.44
C MET A 104 -7.66 -5.13 2.96
N ALA A 105 -8.27 -4.03 2.52
CA ALA A 105 -8.64 -3.82 1.12
C ALA A 105 -7.40 -3.70 0.21
N CYS A 106 -6.38 -2.94 0.63
CA CYS A 106 -5.12 -2.79 -0.09
C CYS A 106 -4.38 -4.12 -0.27
N ILE A 107 -4.35 -4.99 0.76
CA ILE A 107 -3.74 -6.32 0.65
C ILE A 107 -4.53 -7.21 -0.30
N THR A 108 -5.86 -7.22 -0.17
CA THR A 108 -6.73 -8.00 -1.05
C THR A 108 -6.51 -7.58 -2.50
N LEU A 109 -6.46 -6.28 -2.77
CA LEU A 109 -6.22 -5.72 -4.09
C LEU A 109 -4.81 -6.03 -4.59
N ALA A 110 -3.76 -5.83 -3.78
CA ALA A 110 -2.39 -6.13 -4.14
C ALA A 110 -2.18 -7.61 -4.47
N SER A 111 -2.84 -8.51 -3.73
CA SER A 111 -2.80 -9.95 -4.00
C SER A 111 -3.42 -10.31 -5.36
N LYS A 112 -4.44 -9.56 -5.81
CA LYS A 112 -5.02 -9.71 -7.15
C LYS A 112 -4.11 -9.17 -8.24
N ILE A 113 -3.41 -8.06 -7.99
CA ILE A 113 -2.51 -7.41 -8.97
C ILE A 113 -1.26 -8.25 -9.25
N GLU A 114 -0.70 -8.90 -8.22
CA GLU A 114 0.50 -9.73 -8.35
C GLU A 114 0.17 -11.21 -8.67
N GLU A 115 -1.04 -11.50 -9.17
CA GLU A 115 -1.48 -12.86 -9.57
C GLU A 115 -1.38 -13.91 -8.45
N ALA A 116 -1.47 -13.49 -7.19
CA ALA A 116 -1.42 -14.33 -6.01
C ALA A 116 -2.68 -14.13 -5.13
N PRO A 117 -3.90 -14.31 -5.68
CA PRO A 117 -5.12 -13.94 -4.99
C PRO A 117 -5.27 -14.71 -3.67
N ARG A 118 -5.62 -13.99 -2.60
CA ARG A 118 -5.99 -14.57 -1.30
C ARG A 118 -7.48 -14.40 -1.04
N ARG A 119 -8.09 -15.36 -0.34
CA ARG A 119 -9.50 -15.26 0.03
C ARG A 119 -9.64 -14.16 1.08
N ILE A 120 -10.67 -13.31 0.95
CA ILE A 120 -10.94 -12.24 1.92
C ILE A 120 -11.11 -12.78 3.34
N ARG A 121 -11.64 -14.00 3.49
CA ARG A 121 -11.73 -14.68 4.79
C ARG A 121 -10.37 -14.80 5.47
N ASP A 122 -9.35 -15.20 4.74
CA ASP A 122 -8.00 -15.41 5.30
C ASP A 122 -7.39 -14.07 5.72
N VAL A 123 -7.63 -13.01 4.93
CA VAL A 123 -7.21 -11.65 5.27
C VAL A 123 -7.89 -11.19 6.57
N VAL A 124 -9.20 -11.33 6.69
CA VAL A 124 -9.93 -10.92 7.91
C VAL A 124 -9.48 -11.74 9.12
N ASN A 125 -9.24 -13.05 8.95
CA ASN A 125 -8.73 -13.91 10.03
C ASN A 125 -7.35 -13.45 10.53
N VAL A 126 -6.44 -13.10 9.61
CA VAL A 126 -5.11 -12.60 9.95
C VAL A 126 -5.17 -11.27 10.70
N PHE A 127 -5.99 -10.32 10.24
CA PHE A 127 -6.17 -9.06 10.95
C PHE A 127 -6.82 -9.25 12.32
N HIS A 128 -7.76 -10.19 12.45
CA HIS A 128 -8.35 -10.54 13.74
C HIS A 128 -7.30 -11.13 14.70
N HIS A 129 -6.43 -12.01 14.19
CA HIS A 129 -5.33 -12.58 14.96
C HIS A 129 -4.34 -11.50 15.42
N ILE A 130 -3.89 -10.62 14.52
CA ILE A 130 -3.00 -9.50 14.86
C ILE A 130 -3.61 -8.63 15.98
N LYS A 131 -4.91 -8.34 15.90
CA LYS A 131 -5.62 -7.54 16.91
C LYS A 131 -5.70 -8.24 18.27
N GLN A 132 -5.92 -9.55 18.29
CA GLN A 132 -5.93 -10.34 19.52
C GLN A 132 -4.54 -10.35 20.18
N VAL A 133 -3.48 -10.57 19.39
CA VAL A 133 -2.09 -10.58 19.87
C VAL A 133 -1.71 -9.21 20.44
N LYS A 134 -1.97 -8.12 19.73
CA LYS A 134 -1.73 -6.75 20.22
C LYS A 134 -2.51 -6.41 21.50
N SER A 135 -3.68 -7.02 21.69
CA SER A 135 -4.51 -6.79 22.88
C SER A 135 -4.17 -7.72 24.06
N GLY A 136 -3.21 -8.63 23.91
CA GLY A 136 -2.87 -9.64 24.93
C GLY A 136 -4.03 -10.60 25.27
N LYS A 137 -5.03 -10.73 24.40
CA LYS A 137 -6.20 -11.58 24.64
C LYS A 137 -5.92 -13.01 24.21
N THR A 138 -6.63 -13.96 24.81
CA THR A 138 -6.58 -15.38 24.39
C THR A 138 -6.92 -15.48 22.91
N ILE A 139 -6.14 -16.25 22.15
CA ILE A 139 -6.37 -16.43 20.72
C ILE A 139 -7.64 -17.25 20.52
N GLN A 140 -8.71 -16.61 20.03
CA GLN A 140 -10.00 -17.26 19.78
C GLN A 140 -10.26 -17.31 18.27
N PRO A 141 -10.82 -18.42 17.76
CA PRO A 141 -11.18 -18.52 16.35
C PRO A 141 -12.24 -17.47 16.00
N LEU A 142 -12.13 -16.89 14.81
CA LEU A 142 -13.09 -15.89 14.35
C LEU A 142 -14.48 -16.52 14.19
N ILE A 143 -15.45 -16.04 14.96
CA ILE A 143 -16.84 -16.49 14.88
C ILE A 143 -17.47 -15.84 13.63
N LEU A 144 -18.10 -16.66 12.78
CA LEU A 144 -18.79 -16.21 11.57
C LEU A 144 -20.17 -15.61 11.88
N ASP A 145 -20.16 -14.49 12.61
CA ASP A 145 -21.38 -13.79 13.00
C ASP A 145 -21.76 -12.67 12.00
N GLN A 146 -22.90 -12.01 12.21
CA GLN A 146 -23.36 -10.87 11.42
C GLN A 146 -22.31 -9.73 11.36
N ASN A 147 -21.54 -9.56 12.44
CA ASN A 147 -20.42 -8.60 12.50
C ASN A 147 -19.31 -8.92 11.50
N TYR A 148 -18.97 -10.20 11.33
CA TYR A 148 -18.00 -10.63 10.32
C TYR A 148 -18.50 -10.32 8.91
N ILE A 149 -19.78 -10.58 8.64
CA ILE A 149 -20.40 -10.28 7.34
C ILE A 149 -20.35 -8.77 7.06
N ASN A 150 -20.67 -7.96 8.06
CA ASN A 150 -20.61 -6.50 7.95
C ASN A 150 -19.18 -6.01 7.68
N GLN A 151 -18.18 -6.51 8.41
CA GLN A 151 -16.77 -6.16 8.21
C GLN A 151 -16.28 -6.59 6.82
N LYS A 152 -16.61 -7.81 6.38
CA LYS A 152 -16.31 -8.29 5.01
C LYS A 152 -16.89 -7.34 3.96
N ASN A 153 -18.15 -6.92 4.13
CA ASN A 153 -18.80 -6.00 3.22
C ASN A 153 -18.15 -4.60 3.23
N GLN A 154 -17.67 -4.13 4.38
CA GLN A 154 -16.91 -2.89 4.47
C GLN A 154 -15.58 -2.99 3.73
N VAL A 155 -14.85 -4.11 3.84
CA VAL A 155 -13.60 -4.34 3.10
C VAL A 155 -13.85 -4.34 1.58
N ILE A 156 -14.90 -5.01 1.11
CA ILE A 156 -15.26 -5.02 -0.32
C ILE A 156 -15.63 -3.61 -0.81
N LYS A 157 -16.37 -2.83 0.00
CA LYS A 157 -16.68 -1.43 -0.32
C LYS A 157 -15.43 -0.56 -0.33
N ALA A 158 -14.52 -0.75 0.61
CA ALA A 158 -13.25 -0.03 0.67
C ALA A 158 -12.35 -0.35 -0.52
N GLU A 159 -12.27 -1.62 -0.95
CA GLU A 159 -11.54 -2.03 -2.14
C GLU A 159 -12.02 -1.27 -3.39
N ARG A 160 -13.34 -1.17 -3.59
CA ARG A 160 -13.91 -0.39 -4.70
C ARG A 160 -13.57 1.10 -4.59
N ARG A 161 -13.55 1.66 -3.38
CA ARG A 161 -13.16 3.07 -3.17
C ARG A 161 -11.70 3.29 -3.53
N VAL A 162 -10.79 2.42 -3.09
CA VAL A 162 -9.36 2.51 -3.43
C VAL A 162 -9.17 2.49 -4.94
N LEU A 163 -9.84 1.58 -5.65
CA LEU A 163 -9.79 1.51 -7.12
C LEU A 163 -10.28 2.80 -7.80
N LYS A 164 -11.40 3.36 -7.31
CA LYS A 164 -11.99 4.58 -7.85
C LYS A 164 -11.07 5.79 -7.67
N GLU A 165 -10.47 5.92 -6.49
CA GLU A 165 -9.57 7.04 -6.16
C GLU A 165 -8.24 6.96 -6.91
N LEU A 166 -7.73 5.75 -7.12
CA LEU A 166 -6.50 5.55 -7.90
C LEU A 166 -6.74 5.59 -9.41
N GLY A 167 -7.97 5.79 -9.88
CA GLY A 167 -8.30 5.81 -11.31
C GLY A 167 -7.92 4.53 -12.06
N PHE A 168 -7.93 3.39 -11.36
CA PHE A 168 -7.43 2.09 -11.87
C PHE A 168 -5.94 2.07 -12.25
N CYS A 169 -5.17 3.10 -11.90
CA CYS A 169 -3.70 3.13 -12.03
C CYS A 169 -3.04 2.32 -10.90
N VAL A 170 -3.27 1.01 -10.91
CA VAL A 170 -2.78 0.07 -9.89
C VAL A 170 -1.42 -0.54 -10.21
N HIS A 171 -0.87 -0.26 -11.41
CA HIS A 171 0.43 -0.76 -11.81
C HIS A 171 1.53 -0.02 -11.04
N VAL A 172 2.17 -0.72 -10.10
CA VAL A 172 3.32 -0.18 -9.36
C VAL A 172 4.58 -0.73 -9.99
N LYS A 173 5.36 0.15 -10.65
CA LYS A 173 6.72 -0.19 -11.07
C LYS A 173 7.61 -0.11 -9.85
N HIS A 174 7.79 -1.25 -9.19
CA HIS A 174 8.78 -1.35 -8.11
C HIS A 174 10.18 -1.14 -8.69
N PRO A 175 11.00 -0.23 -8.14
CA PRO A 175 12.40 -0.08 -8.56
C PRO A 175 13.18 -1.40 -8.45
N HIS A 176 12.71 -2.35 -7.63
CA HIS A 176 13.24 -3.71 -7.50
C HIS A 176 12.90 -4.69 -8.65
N LYS A 177 11.90 -4.41 -9.48
CA LYS A 177 11.45 -5.32 -10.57
C LYS A 177 12.41 -5.37 -11.78
N GLU A 178 13.39 -4.48 -11.83
CA GLU A 178 14.50 -4.55 -12.80
C GLU A 178 15.67 -5.39 -12.26
N ARG A 179 15.95 -5.32 -10.93
CA ARG A 179 17.10 -5.98 -10.29
C ARG A 179 16.84 -7.45 -9.90
N TRP A 180 15.59 -7.87 -9.71
CA TRP A 180 15.24 -9.23 -9.26
C TRP A 180 15.49 -10.36 -10.28
N LYS A 181 15.61 -10.09 -11.59
CA LYS A 181 15.92 -11.16 -12.58
C LYS A 181 17.32 -11.77 -12.41
N LYS A 182 18.25 -11.10 -11.74
CA LYS A 182 19.63 -11.61 -11.49
C LYS A 182 19.89 -12.05 -10.06
N THR A 183 18.99 -11.80 -9.10
CA THR A 183 19.33 -11.91 -7.67
C THR A 183 18.16 -12.43 -6.83
N THR A 184 17.65 -13.60 -7.18
CA THR A 184 16.69 -14.38 -6.37
C THR A 184 17.31 -14.98 -5.10
N ARG A 185 18.41 -14.43 -4.57
CA ARG A 185 19.17 -15.00 -3.42
C ARG A 185 19.60 -14.04 -2.32
N LEU A 186 19.33 -12.73 -2.39
CA LEU A 186 19.88 -11.76 -1.41
C LEU A 186 18.85 -10.90 -0.66
N PHE A 187 17.55 -11.02 -0.94
CA PHE A 187 16.49 -10.21 -0.30
C PHE A 187 15.80 -10.88 0.89
N GLU A 188 16.49 -11.80 1.58
CA GLU A 188 16.05 -12.28 2.89
C GLU A 188 16.46 -11.34 4.04
N CYS A 189 17.30 -10.31 3.81
CA CYS A 189 18.09 -9.76 4.93
C CYS A 189 17.66 -8.44 5.58
N SER A 190 16.65 -7.69 5.10
CA SER A 190 16.38 -6.34 5.66
C SER A 190 15.01 -6.15 6.35
N ALA A 191 14.02 -6.99 6.05
CA ALA A 191 12.69 -6.91 6.69
C ALA A 191 12.52 -7.88 7.88
N LEU A 192 13.47 -8.81 8.07
CA LEU A 192 13.44 -9.79 9.16
C LEU A 192 13.92 -9.23 10.51
N THR A 193 14.50 -8.03 10.55
CA THR A 193 15.03 -7.44 11.79
C THR A 193 13.94 -6.89 12.70
N LEU A 194 12.78 -6.48 12.16
CA LEU A 194 11.67 -5.93 12.97
C LEU A 194 10.71 -7.02 13.51
N CYS A 195 10.70 -8.21 12.90
CA CYS A 195 9.88 -9.34 13.37
C CYS A 195 10.60 -10.26 14.38
N LYS A 196 11.79 -9.89 14.86
CA LYS A 196 12.50 -10.66 15.90
C LYS A 196 12.18 -10.20 17.33
N GLU A 197 11.38 -9.14 17.51
CA GLU A 197 10.99 -8.61 18.82
C GLU A 197 9.47 -8.72 19.10
N ILE A 198 8.76 -9.59 18.38
CA ILE A 198 7.41 -10.08 18.74
C ILE A 198 7.46 -11.61 18.70
#